data_AF-A0A260ZC59-F1
#
_entry.id   AF-A0A260ZC59-F1
#
_cell.length_a   1.000
_cell.length_b   1.000
_cell.length_c   1.000
_cell.angle_alpha   90.00
_cell.angle_beta   90.00
_cell.angle_gamma   90.00
#
_symmetry.space_group_name_H-M   'P 1'
#
loop_
_entity.id
_entity.type
_entity.pdbx_description
1 polymer ?
#
loop_
_entity_poly.entity_id
_entity_poly.type
_entity_poly.pdbx_seq_one_letter_code
_entity_poly.pdbx_strand_id
1 'polypeptide(L)'
;MSLNFISYDDDFCGCCGAILGLPPRAPATVICKVCSTQWAVKERVEQLVSRIEKVYERTVADTDGIENDESADAVVEHICSKCGHTKAAYSTMQTRSADEGQTMSRGSSAGFDRHITIFSPEGRVYQVEYAFKAINSTNLTAVAVKGVDTAVIAIQKRVPDSLIVADTVTSVYQISQTVGCCAIGMIPDAKFQVKRAQGEAASWKYKNGYDMPCELLAKKMADLNQYYTQNAEMRSLGCALLFISYDDEKGPEVYRVDPAGYYRGMKGVSVGVKQVPATSFLEKKIKKKSDLNSTETVELAIEALQNSLGIDVRSKDLEVVVVSKENTKFTKLTNDQVEHHLNQIANRD
;
A
#
# COMPACT_ATOMS: atom_id res chain seq x y z
N MET A 1 20.65 -21.60 -36.15
CA MET A 1 19.66 -20.62 -35.67
C MET A 1 19.95 -20.34 -34.20
N SER A 2 20.73 -19.31 -33.92
CA SER A 2 21.04 -18.87 -32.55
C SER A 2 19.83 -18.15 -31.98
N LEU A 3 19.23 -18.71 -30.92
CA LEU A 3 18.15 -18.10 -30.16
C LEU A 3 18.69 -16.85 -29.46
N ASN A 4 18.40 -15.67 -30.03
CA ASN A 4 18.58 -14.38 -29.37
C ASN A 4 17.54 -14.29 -28.24
N PHE A 5 17.88 -14.78 -27.05
CA PHE A 5 17.22 -14.34 -25.83
C PHE A 5 17.65 -12.89 -25.57
N ILE A 6 16.88 -11.95 -26.11
CA ILE A 6 17.01 -10.53 -25.79
C ILE A 6 16.50 -10.38 -24.36
N SER A 7 17.40 -10.30 -23.36
CA SER A 7 17.01 -9.67 -22.10
C SER A 7 16.69 -8.22 -22.44
N TYR A 8 15.54 -7.74 -21.98
CA TYR A 8 15.11 -6.35 -22.19
C TYR A 8 15.93 -5.35 -21.36
N ASP A 9 16.77 -5.89 -20.48
CA ASP A 9 17.56 -5.16 -19.51
C ASP A 9 19.04 -5.53 -19.75
N ASP A 10 19.82 -4.55 -20.21
CA ASP A 10 21.25 -4.71 -20.54
C ASP A 10 22.07 -4.98 -19.26
N ASP A 11 21.50 -4.73 -18.08
CA ASP A 11 22.13 -4.91 -16.78
C ASP A 11 22.23 -6.38 -16.35
N PHE A 12 21.56 -7.31 -17.05
CA PHE A 12 21.50 -8.72 -16.68
C PHE A 12 21.93 -9.68 -17.80
N CYS A 13 22.60 -10.75 -17.39
CA CYS A 13 23.01 -11.84 -18.26
C CYS A 13 21.78 -12.57 -18.84
N GLY A 14 21.59 -12.49 -20.16
CA GLY A 14 20.50 -13.21 -20.84
C GLY A 14 20.58 -14.75 -20.80
N CYS A 15 21.68 -15.32 -20.29
CA CYS A 15 21.86 -16.77 -20.16
C CYS A 15 21.61 -17.30 -18.74
N CYS A 16 22.06 -16.60 -17.69
CA CYS A 16 21.96 -17.06 -16.30
C CYS A 16 21.34 -16.04 -15.32
N GLY A 17 20.98 -14.83 -15.78
CA GLY A 17 20.35 -13.80 -14.95
C GLY A 17 21.28 -13.08 -13.97
N ALA A 18 22.59 -13.35 -13.98
CA ALA A 18 23.55 -12.62 -13.16
C ALA A 18 23.69 -11.16 -13.61
N ILE A 19 23.86 -10.24 -12.65
CA ILE A 19 24.13 -8.82 -12.94
C ILE A 19 25.44 -8.70 -13.72
N LEU A 20 25.39 -7.97 -14.84
CA LEU A 20 26.54 -7.66 -15.67
C LEU A 20 27.19 -6.35 -15.21
N GLY A 21 28.50 -6.36 -15.06
CA GLY A 21 29.26 -5.13 -14.90
C GLY A 21 29.41 -4.44 -16.24
N LEU A 22 28.47 -3.56 -16.58
CA LEU A 22 28.52 -2.83 -17.85
C LEU A 22 29.72 -1.85 -17.89
N PRO A 23 30.44 -1.77 -19.02
CA PRO A 23 31.57 -0.89 -19.18
C PRO A 23 31.07 0.56 -19.33
N PRO A 24 31.85 1.55 -18.85
CA PRO A 24 31.45 2.96 -18.88
C PRO A 24 31.36 3.54 -20.31
N ARG A 25 31.92 2.84 -21.31
CA ARG A 25 31.90 3.23 -22.72
C ARG A 25 31.65 2.00 -23.59
N ALA A 26 30.81 2.18 -24.61
CA ALA A 26 30.66 1.27 -25.74
C ALA A 26 31.44 1.83 -26.96
N PRO A 27 31.85 1.02 -27.94
CA PRO A 27 31.67 -0.44 -28.03
C PRO A 27 32.60 -1.20 -27.08
N ALA A 28 32.08 -2.25 -26.44
CA ALA A 28 32.85 -3.09 -25.52
C ALA A 28 32.28 -4.50 -25.41
N THR A 29 33.12 -5.48 -25.05
CA THR A 29 32.70 -6.85 -24.81
C THR A 29 32.57 -7.10 -23.31
N VAL A 30 31.40 -7.58 -22.88
CA VAL A 30 31.11 -7.91 -21.49
C VAL A 30 31.08 -9.42 -21.33
N ILE A 31 31.75 -9.90 -20.28
CA ILE A 31 31.83 -11.33 -19.94
C ILE A 31 31.09 -11.54 -18.62
N CYS A 32 30.12 -12.46 -18.59
CA CYS A 32 29.45 -12.82 -17.34
C CYS A 32 30.44 -13.53 -16.40
N LYS A 33 30.57 -13.04 -15.17
CA LYS A 33 31.42 -13.67 -14.15
C LYS A 33 30.93 -15.04 -13.66
N VAL A 34 29.66 -15.39 -13.94
CA VAL A 34 29.03 -16.64 -13.48
C VAL A 34 29.06 -17.72 -14.56
N CYS A 35 28.55 -17.44 -15.77
CA CYS A 35 28.45 -18.43 -16.85
C CYS A 35 29.48 -18.25 -17.96
N SER A 36 30.34 -17.22 -17.89
CA SER A 36 31.37 -16.89 -18.89
C SER A 36 30.85 -16.58 -20.30
N THR A 37 29.53 -16.50 -20.50
CA THR A 37 28.94 -16.03 -21.76
C THR A 37 29.37 -14.60 -22.05
N GLN A 38 29.62 -14.31 -23.33
CA GLN A 38 30.11 -13.02 -23.81
C GLN A 38 29.03 -12.30 -24.61
N TRP A 39 28.87 -10.99 -24.38
CA TRP A 39 28.00 -10.12 -25.18
C TRP A 39 28.77 -8.92 -25.69
N ALA A 40 28.48 -8.52 -26.93
CA ALA A 40 28.98 -7.28 -27.50
C ALA A 40 27.99 -6.14 -27.22
N VAL A 41 28.43 -5.17 -26.40
CA VAL A 41 27.71 -3.93 -26.16
C VAL A 41 27.97 -2.99 -27.34
N LYS A 42 26.94 -2.71 -28.12
CA LYS A 42 27.01 -1.80 -29.27
C LYS A 42 26.95 -0.34 -28.79
N GLU A 43 27.58 0.55 -29.57
CA GLU A 43 27.43 1.99 -29.39
C GLU A 43 25.97 2.40 -29.65
N ARG A 44 25.40 3.20 -28.74
CA ARG A 44 24.05 3.78 -28.92
C ARG A 44 24.20 5.18 -29.49
N VAL A 45 23.89 5.36 -30.76
CA VAL A 45 23.91 6.66 -31.45
C VAL A 45 22.53 7.31 -31.26
N GLU A 46 22.48 8.64 -31.04
CA GLU A 46 21.25 9.46 -30.91
C GLU A 46 20.33 9.20 -29.69
N GLN A 47 20.85 8.66 -28.58
CA GLN A 47 20.09 8.55 -27.32
C GLN A 47 20.72 9.41 -26.20
N LEU A 48 19.89 10.22 -25.53
CA LEU A 48 20.27 10.93 -24.30
C LEU A 48 20.35 9.92 -23.15
N VAL A 49 21.57 9.59 -22.72
CA VAL A 49 21.82 8.69 -21.58
C VAL A 49 22.08 9.55 -20.34
N SER A 50 21.18 9.51 -19.36
CA SER A 50 21.39 10.12 -18.04
C SER A 50 21.95 9.09 -17.07
N ARG A 51 23.14 9.35 -16.51
CA ARG A 51 23.76 8.52 -15.46
C ARG A 51 23.59 9.21 -14.11
N ILE A 52 22.94 8.55 -13.15
CA ILE A 52 22.88 9.01 -11.76
C ILE A 52 23.92 8.21 -10.98
N GLU A 53 25.00 8.86 -10.60
CA GLU A 53 26.04 8.27 -9.77
C GLU A 53 25.81 8.73 -8.32
N LYS A 54 25.33 7.82 -7.46
CA LYS A 54 25.25 8.09 -6.01
C LYS A 54 26.65 7.89 -5.44
N VAL A 55 27.36 9.00 -5.23
CA VAL A 55 28.64 9.01 -4.52
C VAL A 55 28.32 9.04 -3.02
N TYR A 56 28.62 7.94 -2.33
CA TYR A 56 28.61 7.91 -0.87
C TYR A 56 29.93 8.51 -0.40
N GLU A 57 29.91 9.70 0.19
CA GLU A 57 31.12 10.36 0.75
C GLU A 57 31.72 9.59 1.93
N ARG A 58 30.98 8.64 2.50
CA ARG A 58 31.45 7.70 3.52
C ARG A 58 31.00 6.29 3.17
N THR A 59 31.96 5.41 2.99
CA THR A 59 31.76 3.96 2.94
C THR A 59 31.95 3.37 4.34
N VAL A 60 31.41 2.16 4.59
CA VAL A 60 31.59 1.44 5.87
C VAL A 60 33.07 1.18 6.18
N ALA A 61 33.93 1.19 5.17
CA ALA A 61 35.39 1.12 5.33
C ALA A 61 36.02 2.43 5.83
N ASP A 62 35.39 3.59 5.63
CA ASP A 62 35.88 4.88 6.13
C ASP A 62 35.64 5.06 7.65
N THR A 63 35.20 3.99 8.33
CA THR A 63 35.03 3.92 9.79
C THR A 63 36.28 3.36 10.51
N ASP A 64 37.38 3.11 9.79
CA ASP A 64 38.65 2.56 10.31
C ASP A 64 39.42 3.51 11.28
N GLY A 65 38.77 4.57 11.77
CA GLY A 65 39.28 5.47 12.81
C GLY A 65 38.60 5.33 14.16
N ILE A 66 37.65 4.41 14.32
CA ILE A 66 37.21 3.99 15.65
C ILE A 66 38.20 2.93 16.09
N GLU A 67 39.02 3.27 17.09
CA GLU A 67 39.88 2.31 17.79
C GLU A 67 39.11 1.02 18.00
N ASN A 68 39.73 -0.12 17.69
CA ASN A 68 39.22 -1.45 18.01
C ASN A 68 38.99 -1.53 19.53
N ASP A 69 37.84 -1.06 19.99
CA ASP A 69 37.26 -1.50 21.23
C ASP A 69 36.83 -2.93 20.92
N GLU A 70 37.67 -3.88 21.34
CA GLU A 70 37.44 -5.31 21.25
C GLU A 70 35.96 -5.57 21.42
N SER A 71 35.32 -6.14 20.39
CA SER A 71 33.92 -6.56 20.31
C SER A 71 33.31 -6.75 21.70
N ALA A 72 32.83 -5.66 22.30
CA ALA A 72 32.32 -5.70 23.65
C ALA A 72 30.87 -6.17 23.49
N ASP A 73 30.67 -7.46 23.73
CA ASP A 73 29.35 -8.06 23.88
C ASP A 73 28.46 -7.10 24.69
N ALA A 74 27.20 -6.94 24.29
CA ALA A 74 26.29 -6.03 24.96
C ALA A 74 26.20 -6.37 26.46
N VAL A 75 26.83 -5.55 27.30
CA VAL A 75 26.89 -5.75 28.75
C VAL A 75 25.69 -5.07 29.41
N VAL A 76 24.90 -5.83 30.16
CA VAL A 76 23.78 -5.31 30.95
C VAL A 76 24.15 -5.35 32.43
N GLU A 77 23.76 -4.32 33.18
CA GLU A 77 23.91 -4.28 34.64
C GLU A 77 22.88 -5.19 35.30
N HIS A 78 23.27 -6.45 35.53
CA HIS A 78 22.45 -7.45 36.21
C HIS A 78 23.31 -8.25 37.18
N ILE A 79 22.92 -8.32 38.45
CA ILE A 79 23.67 -9.03 39.49
C ILE A 79 23.40 -10.54 39.38
N CYS A 80 24.45 -11.32 39.14
CA CYS A 80 24.34 -12.79 39.05
C CYS A 80 24.08 -13.41 40.44
N SER A 81 23.00 -14.19 40.57
CA SER A 81 22.61 -14.85 41.82
C SER A 81 23.54 -15.98 42.28
N LYS A 82 24.44 -16.47 41.42
CA LYS A 82 25.43 -17.51 41.77
C LYS A 82 26.82 -16.96 42.09
N CYS A 83 27.30 -15.94 41.37
CA CYS A 83 28.67 -15.44 41.52
C CYS A 83 28.77 -13.95 41.94
N GLY A 84 27.65 -13.25 42.10
CA GLY A 84 27.60 -11.90 42.66
C GLY A 84 28.18 -10.78 41.79
N HIS A 85 28.61 -11.07 40.56
CA HIS A 85 29.08 -10.04 39.63
C HIS A 85 27.93 -9.16 39.13
N THR A 86 28.21 -7.86 38.98
CA THR A 86 27.23 -6.80 38.69
C THR A 86 26.99 -6.54 37.20
N LYS A 87 27.76 -7.21 36.33
CA LYS A 87 27.72 -7.06 34.88
C LYS A 87 27.58 -8.43 34.22
N ALA A 88 26.69 -8.54 33.24
CA ALA A 88 26.47 -9.75 32.46
C ALA A 88 26.61 -9.45 30.96
N ALA A 89 27.45 -10.22 30.27
CA ALA A 89 27.59 -10.21 28.82
C ALA A 89 26.78 -11.40 28.25
N TYR A 90 26.04 -11.16 27.16
CA TYR A 90 25.24 -12.19 26.50
C TYR A 90 25.78 -12.47 25.11
N SER A 91 26.05 -13.74 24.80
CA SER A 91 26.33 -14.22 23.46
C SER A 91 25.22 -15.19 23.04
N THR A 92 24.61 -14.95 21.87
CA THR A 92 23.59 -15.85 21.34
C THR A 92 24.24 -16.88 20.41
N MET A 93 24.19 -18.15 20.80
CA MET A 93 24.56 -19.27 19.95
C MET A 93 23.28 -20.00 19.53
N GLN A 94 23.04 -20.15 18.22
CA GLN A 94 21.92 -20.94 17.70
C GLN A 94 22.21 -22.42 17.98
N THR A 95 21.59 -22.97 19.03
CA THR A 95 21.84 -24.34 19.50
C THR A 95 20.87 -25.39 18.94
N ARG A 96 19.98 -25.03 18.01
CA ARG A 96 18.94 -25.92 17.48
C ARG A 96 18.83 -25.87 15.96
N SER A 97 18.57 -27.03 15.35
CA SER A 97 18.35 -27.22 13.91
C SER A 97 17.10 -26.50 13.42
N ALA A 98 17.05 -26.17 12.12
CA ALA A 98 15.97 -25.42 11.47
C ALA A 98 14.59 -26.13 11.46
N ASP A 99 14.50 -27.35 12.01
CA ASP A 99 13.40 -28.29 11.80
C ASP A 99 12.49 -28.46 13.04
N GLU A 100 12.80 -27.79 14.17
CA GLU A 100 11.96 -27.86 15.38
C GLU A 100 10.85 -26.80 15.38
N GLY A 101 9.63 -27.22 15.69
CA GLY A 101 8.42 -26.39 15.68
C GLY A 101 8.43 -25.20 16.64
N GLN A 102 7.62 -24.20 16.28
CA GLN A 102 7.58 -22.85 16.84
C GLN A 102 7.37 -22.84 18.37
N THR A 103 8.35 -22.33 19.11
CA THR A 103 8.18 -21.99 20.53
C THR A 103 7.38 -20.69 20.61
N MET A 104 6.20 -20.74 21.23
CA MET A 104 5.37 -19.55 21.49
C MET A 104 6.11 -18.61 22.45
N SER A 105 6.89 -17.68 21.90
CA SER A 105 7.38 -16.52 22.63
C SER A 105 6.27 -15.47 22.59
N ARG A 106 5.76 -15.04 23.76
CA ARG A 106 4.81 -13.93 23.84
C ARG A 106 5.58 -12.64 24.10
N GLY A 107 5.67 -11.77 23.12
CA GLY A 107 6.11 -10.38 23.23
C GLY A 107 7.61 -10.16 23.34
N SER A 108 8.46 -11.14 23.03
CA SER A 108 9.92 -10.95 23.02
C SER A 108 10.33 -10.09 21.84
N SER A 109 10.88 -8.90 22.10
CA SER A 109 11.61 -8.14 21.08
C SER A 109 13.00 -8.74 20.91
N ALA A 110 13.42 -8.98 19.68
CA ALA A 110 14.79 -9.38 19.38
C ALA A 110 15.43 -8.39 18.40
N GLY A 111 16.52 -7.76 18.81
CA GLY A 111 17.28 -6.82 17.98
C GLY A 111 16.44 -5.64 17.48
N PHE A 112 16.38 -5.48 16.15
CA PHE A 112 15.74 -4.34 15.48
C PHE A 112 14.35 -4.64 14.90
N ASP A 113 13.70 -5.72 15.35
CA ASP A 113 12.40 -6.19 14.85
C ASP A 113 11.24 -5.19 14.96
N ARG A 114 11.38 -4.19 15.84
CA ARG A 114 10.44 -3.07 15.98
C ARG A 114 10.79 -1.83 15.15
N HIS A 115 12.00 -1.74 14.61
CA HIS A 115 12.52 -0.54 13.95
C HIS A 115 12.52 -0.67 12.42
N ILE A 116 12.81 -1.87 11.91
CA ILE A 116 12.90 -2.16 10.48
C ILE A 116 12.00 -3.35 10.11
N THR A 117 11.79 -3.57 8.82
CA THR A 117 10.90 -4.62 8.29
C THR A 117 11.56 -6.01 8.30
N ILE A 118 11.92 -6.49 9.48
CA ILE A 118 12.40 -7.86 9.69
C ILE A 118 11.38 -8.67 10.50
N PHE A 119 11.49 -9.98 10.44
CA PHE A 119 10.64 -10.87 11.23
C PHE A 119 11.01 -10.80 12.72
N SER A 120 10.00 -10.68 13.57
CA SER A 120 10.13 -10.96 14.99
C SER A 120 10.28 -12.47 15.24
N PRO A 121 10.69 -12.90 16.44
CA PRO A 121 10.70 -14.31 16.82
C PRO A 121 9.33 -15.01 16.68
N GLU A 122 8.23 -14.24 16.67
CA GLU A 122 6.86 -14.71 16.47
C GLU A 122 6.49 -14.87 14.98
N GLY A 123 7.37 -14.48 14.06
CA GLY A 123 7.09 -14.46 12.61
C GLY A 123 6.24 -13.26 12.17
N ARG A 124 6.25 -12.16 12.94
CA ARG A 124 5.48 -10.94 12.66
C ARG A 124 6.38 -9.83 12.14
N VAL A 125 5.81 -8.89 11.41
CA VAL A 125 6.50 -7.68 10.94
C VAL A 125 5.87 -6.47 11.61
N TYR A 126 6.46 -6.00 12.72
CA TYR A 126 5.84 -4.95 13.54
C TYR A 126 5.68 -3.62 12.82
N GLN A 127 6.60 -3.26 11.92
CA GLN A 127 6.49 -2.03 11.11
C GLN A 127 5.22 -2.00 10.24
N VAL A 128 4.80 -3.15 9.70
CA VAL A 128 3.55 -3.27 8.94
C VAL A 128 2.33 -3.07 9.85
N GLU A 129 2.35 -3.65 11.06
CA GLU A 129 1.29 -3.44 12.04
C GLU A 129 1.19 -1.98 12.49
N TYR A 130 2.32 -1.29 12.60
CA TYR A 130 2.37 0.14 12.90
C TYR A 130 1.78 0.96 11.75
N ALA A 131 2.03 0.58 10.50
CA ALA A 131 1.40 1.20 9.33
C ALA A 131 -0.13 1.03 9.35
N PHE A 132 -0.65 -0.15 9.74
CA PHE A 132 -2.10 -0.32 9.94
C PHE A 132 -2.67 0.59 11.02
N LYS A 133 -1.94 0.80 12.12
CA LYS A 133 -2.33 1.78 13.15
C LYS A 133 -2.27 3.22 12.62
N ALA A 134 -1.30 3.53 11.76
CA ALA A 134 -1.14 4.85 11.16
C ALA A 134 -2.31 5.23 10.23
N ILE A 135 -3.02 4.27 9.62
CA ILE A 135 -4.27 4.53 8.88
C ILE A 135 -5.29 5.29 9.74
N ASN A 136 -5.33 4.99 11.04
CA ASN A 136 -6.29 5.57 11.98
C ASN A 136 -5.91 6.98 12.45
N SER A 137 -4.75 7.51 12.06
CA SER A 137 -4.25 8.81 12.52
C SER A 137 -5.14 10.00 12.13
N THR A 138 -5.86 9.91 11.01
CA THR A 138 -6.74 11.00 10.54
C THR A 138 -8.11 11.02 11.21
N ASN A 139 -8.44 9.98 11.99
CA ASN A 139 -9.76 9.81 12.60
C ASN A 139 -10.93 9.91 11.61
N LEU A 140 -10.71 9.45 10.38
CA LEU A 140 -11.73 9.33 9.35
C LEU A 140 -12.13 7.86 9.19
N THR A 141 -13.35 7.65 8.72
CA THR A 141 -13.85 6.35 8.30
C THR A 141 -14.45 6.48 6.91
N ALA A 142 -14.13 5.53 6.04
CA ALA A 142 -14.77 5.38 4.74
C ALA A 142 -15.47 4.03 4.65
N VAL A 143 -16.51 4.00 3.83
CA VAL A 143 -17.28 2.82 3.49
C VAL A 143 -17.39 2.75 1.98
N ALA A 144 -17.11 1.59 1.41
CA ALA A 144 -17.35 1.30 0.01
C ALA A 144 -18.31 0.12 -0.13
N VAL A 145 -19.26 0.21 -1.05
CA VAL A 145 -20.30 -0.80 -1.28
C VAL A 145 -20.49 -1.02 -2.77
N LYS A 146 -20.63 -2.29 -3.16
CA LYS A 146 -20.99 -2.75 -4.50
C LYS A 146 -22.46 -3.16 -4.51
N GLY A 147 -23.25 -2.55 -5.39
CA GLY A 147 -24.58 -3.00 -5.81
C GLY A 147 -24.55 -3.81 -7.09
N VAL A 148 -25.71 -3.96 -7.74
CA VAL A 148 -25.84 -4.71 -9.00
C VAL A 148 -25.19 -3.95 -10.16
N ASP A 149 -25.54 -2.68 -10.32
CA ASP A 149 -25.10 -1.83 -11.44
C ASP A 149 -24.28 -0.62 -10.97
N THR A 150 -23.88 -0.55 -9.70
CA THR A 150 -23.29 0.64 -9.10
C THR A 150 -22.27 0.28 -8.02
N ALA A 151 -21.17 1.03 -7.94
CA ALA A 151 -20.24 1.00 -6.80
C ALA A 151 -20.12 2.42 -6.21
N VAL A 152 -20.06 2.49 -4.89
CA VAL A 152 -20.09 3.74 -4.13
C VAL A 152 -19.00 3.75 -3.09
N ILE A 153 -18.37 4.91 -2.86
CA ILE A 153 -17.60 5.20 -1.65
C ILE A 153 -18.25 6.39 -0.95
N ALA A 154 -18.50 6.26 0.35
CA ALA A 154 -18.87 7.35 1.25
C ALA A 154 -17.76 7.54 2.29
N ILE A 155 -17.31 8.77 2.48
CA ILE A 155 -16.25 9.10 3.46
C ILE A 155 -16.56 10.41 4.17
N GLN A 156 -16.18 10.48 5.45
CA GLN A 156 -16.24 11.70 6.23
C GLN A 156 -15.32 12.78 5.67
N LYS A 157 -15.83 14.00 5.57
CA LYS A 157 -15.07 15.22 5.32
C LYS A 157 -15.05 16.07 6.59
N ARG A 158 -13.84 16.34 7.10
CA ARG A 158 -13.66 17.17 8.30
C ARG A 158 -12.77 18.36 7.97
N VAL A 159 -13.35 19.55 7.99
CA VAL A 159 -12.62 20.81 7.85
C VAL A 159 -12.45 21.40 9.26
N PRO A 160 -11.23 21.34 9.84
CA PRO A 160 -11.03 21.72 11.24
C PRO A 160 -11.10 23.23 11.48
N ASP A 161 -10.78 24.04 10.46
CA ASP A 161 -10.73 25.49 10.53
C ASP A 161 -11.54 26.10 9.38
N SER A 162 -12.37 27.08 9.72
CA SER A 162 -13.15 27.89 8.78
C SER A 162 -12.32 28.65 7.73
N LEU A 163 -11.04 28.92 8.01
CA LEU A 163 -10.13 29.59 7.09
C LEU A 163 -9.59 28.65 6.01
N ILE A 164 -9.74 27.33 6.18
CA ILE A 164 -9.35 26.35 5.17
C ILE A 164 -10.37 26.39 4.04
N VAL A 165 -9.89 26.48 2.80
CA VAL A 165 -10.72 26.32 1.61
C VAL A 165 -11.24 24.89 1.58
N ALA A 166 -12.50 24.71 2.01
CA ALA A 166 -13.11 23.41 2.23
C ALA A 166 -13.03 22.49 1.01
N ASP A 167 -13.13 23.03 -0.21
CA ASP A 167 -13.09 22.25 -1.46
C ASP A 167 -11.74 21.58 -1.73
N THR A 168 -10.66 22.08 -1.12
CA THR A 168 -9.32 21.49 -1.23
C THR A 168 -9.12 20.30 -0.29
N VAL A 169 -9.99 20.15 0.72
CA VAL A 169 -9.99 19.03 1.66
C VAL A 169 -10.82 17.91 1.06
N THR A 170 -10.13 16.91 0.51
CA THR A 170 -10.73 15.71 -0.08
C THR A 170 -9.87 14.49 0.25
N SER A 171 -10.55 13.35 0.41
CA SER A 171 -9.91 12.03 0.47
C SER A 171 -10.23 11.18 -0.74
N VAL A 172 -11.04 11.71 -1.67
CA VAL A 172 -11.44 11.06 -2.92
C VAL A 172 -10.71 11.67 -4.11
N TYR A 173 -10.25 10.81 -5.01
CA TYR A 173 -9.37 11.16 -6.11
C TYR A 173 -9.75 10.37 -7.36
N GLN A 174 -9.83 11.07 -8.49
CA GLN A 174 -9.98 10.43 -9.78
C GLN A 174 -8.60 9.89 -10.24
N ILE A 175 -8.51 8.60 -10.54
CA ILE A 175 -7.26 7.97 -11.02
C ILE A 175 -7.22 7.92 -12.54
N SER A 176 -8.31 7.49 -13.15
CA SER A 176 -8.54 7.50 -14.60
C SER A 176 -9.98 7.97 -14.88
N GLN A 177 -10.43 7.90 -16.14
CA GLN A 177 -11.84 8.22 -16.44
C GLN A 177 -12.80 7.23 -15.79
N THR A 178 -12.40 5.96 -15.68
CA THR A 178 -13.23 4.83 -15.23
C THR A 178 -12.94 4.39 -13.79
N VAL A 179 -11.81 4.80 -13.20
CA VAL A 179 -11.38 4.38 -11.86
C VAL A 179 -11.33 5.56 -10.90
N GLY A 180 -12.10 5.44 -9.83
CA GLY A 180 -12.07 6.30 -8.66
C GLY A 180 -11.29 5.69 -7.51
N CYS A 181 -10.71 6.53 -6.66
CA CYS A 181 -10.00 6.12 -5.46
C CYS A 181 -10.44 6.95 -4.24
N CYS A 182 -10.48 6.32 -3.08
CA CYS A 182 -10.48 6.97 -1.79
C CYS A 182 -9.24 6.50 -1.02
N ALA A 183 -8.41 7.45 -0.57
CA ALA A 183 -7.16 7.17 0.13
C ALA A 183 -7.24 7.65 1.58
N ILE A 184 -7.06 6.72 2.52
CA ILE A 184 -7.31 6.94 3.96
C ILE A 184 -6.04 6.63 4.74
N GLY A 185 -5.70 7.50 5.68
CA GLY A 185 -4.50 7.40 6.51
C GLY A 185 -3.64 8.64 6.40
N MET A 186 -2.33 8.49 6.58
CA MET A 186 -1.40 9.62 6.51
C MET A 186 -1.53 10.36 5.16
N ILE A 187 -1.89 11.64 5.22
CA ILE A 187 -2.21 12.45 4.01
C ILE A 187 -1.05 12.48 2.99
N PRO A 188 0.23 12.66 3.39
CA PRO A 188 1.34 12.65 2.44
C PRO A 188 1.45 11.30 1.71
N ASP A 189 1.33 10.19 2.45
CA ASP A 189 1.40 8.83 1.89
C ASP A 189 0.22 8.55 0.96
N ALA A 190 -0.98 9.00 1.35
CA ALA A 190 -2.19 8.90 0.54
C ALA A 190 -2.02 9.64 -0.80
N LYS A 191 -1.54 10.90 -0.77
CA LYS A 191 -1.27 11.67 -1.99
C LYS A 191 -0.18 11.04 -2.86
N PHE A 192 0.87 10.51 -2.25
CA PHE A 192 1.93 9.79 -2.95
C PHE A 192 1.38 8.56 -3.68
N GLN A 193 0.61 7.70 -3.00
CA GLN A 193 0.01 6.52 -3.63
C GLN A 193 -0.98 6.89 -4.74
N VAL A 194 -1.80 7.93 -4.55
CA VAL A 194 -2.71 8.44 -5.60
C VAL A 194 -1.92 8.87 -6.84
N LYS A 195 -0.82 9.61 -6.67
CA LYS A 195 0.03 10.01 -7.80
C LYS A 195 0.69 8.81 -8.49
N ARG A 196 1.14 7.82 -7.72
CA ARG A 196 1.68 6.59 -8.28
C ARG A 196 0.63 5.82 -9.08
N ALA A 197 -0.58 5.68 -8.54
CA ALA A 197 -1.71 5.02 -9.21
C ALA A 197 -2.11 5.75 -10.51
N GLN A 198 -2.16 7.09 -10.50
CA GLN A 198 -2.40 7.91 -11.71
C GLN A 198 -1.33 7.64 -12.78
N GLY A 199 -0.06 7.58 -12.38
CA GLY A 199 1.06 7.27 -13.29
C GLY A 199 0.97 5.87 -13.89
N GLU A 200 0.65 4.86 -13.08
CA GLU A 200 0.48 3.47 -13.55
C GLU A 200 -0.70 3.35 -14.52
N ALA A 201 -1.85 3.95 -14.19
CA ALA A 201 -3.03 3.94 -15.06
C ALA A 201 -2.78 4.64 -16.40
N ALA A 202 -2.09 5.79 -16.38
CA ALA A 202 -1.74 6.52 -17.61
C ALA A 202 -0.73 5.74 -18.47
N SER A 203 0.30 5.16 -17.84
CA SER A 203 1.29 4.31 -18.51
C SER A 203 0.66 3.08 -19.14
N TRP A 204 -0.28 2.44 -18.44
CA TRP A 204 -1.05 1.32 -18.98
C TRP A 204 -1.84 1.73 -20.23
N LYS A 205 -2.58 2.84 -20.15
CA LYS A 205 -3.38 3.32 -21.29
C LYS A 205 -2.52 3.66 -22.50
N TYR A 206 -1.35 4.27 -22.27
CA TYR A 206 -0.40 4.56 -23.33
C TYR A 206 0.14 3.28 -24.01
N LYS A 207 0.49 2.26 -23.22
CA LYS A 207 1.07 1.01 -23.74
C LYS A 207 0.06 0.08 -24.40
N ASN A 208 -1.13 -0.02 -23.84
CA ASN A 208 -2.12 -1.01 -24.24
C ASN A 208 -3.29 -0.44 -25.05
N GLY A 209 -3.48 0.89 -25.06
CA GLY A 209 -4.52 1.57 -25.83
C GLY A 209 -5.91 1.62 -25.20
N TYR A 210 -6.10 1.05 -23.99
CA TYR A 210 -7.38 1.05 -23.27
C TYR A 210 -7.19 1.37 -21.78
N ASP A 211 -8.27 1.74 -21.08
CA ASP A 211 -8.22 2.09 -19.65
C ASP A 211 -7.83 0.88 -18.78
N MET A 212 -7.01 1.11 -17.75
CA MET A 212 -6.50 0.03 -16.89
C MET A 212 -7.64 -0.61 -16.08
N PRO A 213 -7.81 -1.94 -16.14
CA PRO A 213 -8.76 -2.64 -15.26
C PRO A 213 -8.44 -2.40 -13.78
N CYS A 214 -9.47 -2.17 -12.98
CA CYS A 214 -9.32 -1.79 -11.58
C CYS A 214 -8.63 -2.87 -10.75
N GLU A 215 -8.91 -4.15 -11.03
CA GLU A 215 -8.22 -5.28 -10.42
C GLU A 215 -6.70 -5.22 -10.62
N LEU A 216 -6.26 -4.92 -11.85
CA LEU A 216 -4.84 -4.86 -12.19
C LEU A 216 -4.18 -3.64 -11.55
N LEU A 217 -4.88 -2.51 -11.48
CA LEU A 217 -4.38 -1.33 -10.78
C LEU A 217 -4.22 -1.63 -9.28
N ALA A 218 -5.24 -2.24 -8.65
CA ALA A 218 -5.20 -2.62 -7.24
C ALA A 218 -4.04 -3.60 -6.97
N LYS A 219 -3.85 -4.60 -7.83
CA LYS A 219 -2.70 -5.50 -7.79
C LYS A 219 -1.38 -4.73 -7.87
N LYS A 220 -1.26 -3.81 -8.81
CA LYS A 220 0.01 -3.09 -9.02
C LYS A 220 0.37 -2.19 -7.84
N MET A 221 -0.63 -1.58 -7.21
CA MET A 221 -0.45 -0.82 -5.97
C MET A 221 -0.12 -1.74 -4.79
N ALA A 222 -0.68 -2.94 -4.73
CA ALA A 222 -0.35 -3.94 -3.71
C ALA A 222 1.10 -4.44 -3.84
N ASP A 223 1.55 -4.73 -5.06
CA ASP A 223 2.95 -5.10 -5.35
C ASP A 223 3.92 -3.98 -4.93
N LEU A 224 3.55 -2.71 -5.15
CA LEU A 224 4.32 -1.56 -4.68
C LEU A 224 4.38 -1.51 -3.14
N ASN A 225 3.26 -1.75 -2.46
CA ASN A 225 3.24 -1.77 -1.00
C ASN A 225 4.07 -2.93 -0.44
N GLN A 226 4.01 -4.10 -1.09
CA GLN A 226 4.84 -5.26 -0.76
C GLN A 226 6.34 -4.96 -0.90
N TYR A 227 6.74 -4.16 -1.89
CA TYR A 227 8.12 -3.71 -1.99
C TYR A 227 8.56 -2.93 -0.74
N TYR A 228 7.72 -2.04 -0.20
CA TYR A 228 8.00 -1.33 1.05
C TYR A 228 7.94 -2.20 2.32
N THR A 229 7.40 -3.42 2.25
CA THR A 229 7.39 -4.34 3.39
C THR A 229 8.61 -5.27 3.42
N GLN A 230 9.31 -5.41 2.29
CA GLN A 230 10.50 -6.28 2.18
C GLN A 230 11.82 -5.52 2.29
N ASN A 231 11.85 -4.24 1.91
CA ASN A 231 13.07 -3.43 1.88
C ASN A 231 13.20 -2.60 3.16
N ALA A 232 14.21 -2.91 3.98
CA ALA A 232 14.39 -2.37 5.32
C ALA A 232 14.77 -0.89 5.38
N GLU A 233 15.27 -0.32 4.28
CA GLU A 233 15.66 1.09 4.19
C GLU A 233 14.48 2.04 4.02
N MET A 234 13.28 1.51 3.76
CA MET A 234 12.04 2.29 3.63
C MET A 234 11.01 1.80 4.64
N ARG A 235 10.09 2.70 5.00
CA ARG A 235 8.93 2.35 5.81
C ARG A 235 7.74 1.98 4.94
N SER A 236 6.88 1.10 5.44
CA SER A 236 5.56 0.87 4.87
C SER A 236 4.71 2.15 4.90
N LEU A 237 3.88 2.33 3.87
CA LEU A 237 3.03 3.51 3.74
C LEU A 237 1.84 3.42 4.70
N GLY A 238 1.60 4.46 5.49
CA GLY A 238 0.57 4.52 6.53
C GLY A 238 -0.82 4.85 5.99
N CYS A 239 -1.20 4.30 4.83
CA CYS A 239 -2.49 4.54 4.21
C CYS A 239 -3.04 3.29 3.51
N ALA A 240 -4.36 3.24 3.37
CA ALA A 240 -5.08 2.23 2.61
C ALA A 240 -5.85 2.90 1.47
N LEU A 241 -6.01 2.16 0.38
CA LEU A 241 -6.73 2.62 -0.81
C LEU A 241 -8.00 1.81 -0.98
N LEU A 242 -9.09 2.51 -1.30
CA LEU A 242 -10.32 1.93 -1.80
C LEU A 242 -10.49 2.37 -3.25
N PHE A 243 -10.64 1.43 -4.17
CA PHE A 243 -10.93 1.73 -5.57
C PHE A 243 -12.35 1.34 -5.90
N ILE A 244 -13.00 2.15 -6.74
CA ILE A 244 -14.26 1.82 -7.40
C ILE A 244 -14.12 2.01 -8.90
N SER A 245 -14.77 1.13 -9.66
CA SER A 245 -14.88 1.22 -11.11
C SER A 245 -16.14 0.52 -11.58
N TYR A 246 -16.50 0.77 -12.83
CA TYR A 246 -17.44 -0.05 -13.56
C TYR A 246 -16.69 -0.73 -14.71
N ASP A 247 -16.65 -2.06 -14.70
CA ASP A 247 -16.07 -2.89 -15.74
C ASP A 247 -17.18 -3.42 -16.66
N ASP A 248 -16.94 -3.40 -17.98
CA ASP A 248 -17.98 -3.74 -18.96
C ASP A 248 -18.37 -5.23 -18.90
N GLU A 249 -17.47 -6.11 -18.45
CA GLU A 249 -17.71 -7.56 -18.36
C GLU A 249 -18.14 -7.98 -16.94
N LYS A 250 -17.50 -7.42 -15.90
CA LYS A 250 -17.70 -7.80 -14.50
C LYS A 250 -18.69 -6.90 -13.75
N GLY A 251 -19.10 -5.79 -14.36
CA GLY A 251 -19.97 -4.78 -13.75
C GLY A 251 -19.24 -3.93 -12.71
N PRO A 252 -19.93 -3.44 -11.66
CA PRO A 252 -19.32 -2.60 -10.64
C PRO A 252 -18.28 -3.37 -9.82
N GLU A 253 -17.14 -2.76 -9.53
CA GLU A 253 -16.08 -3.34 -8.73
C GLU A 253 -15.68 -2.42 -7.57
N VAL A 254 -15.35 -3.03 -6.43
CA VAL A 254 -14.78 -2.36 -5.26
C VAL A 254 -13.54 -3.14 -4.84
N TYR A 255 -12.37 -2.50 -4.81
CA TYR A 255 -11.14 -3.12 -4.33
C TYR A 255 -10.58 -2.37 -3.13
N ARG A 256 -10.07 -3.12 -2.16
CA ARG A 256 -9.23 -2.58 -1.07
C ARG A 256 -7.78 -2.96 -1.32
N VAL A 257 -6.87 -2.03 -1.07
CA VAL A 257 -5.43 -2.26 -0.97
C VAL A 257 -4.94 -1.78 0.38
N ASP A 258 -4.14 -2.58 1.06
CA ASP A 258 -3.58 -2.25 2.37
C ASP A 258 -2.04 -2.08 2.36
N PRO A 259 -1.46 -1.53 3.45
CA PRO A 259 -0.01 -1.34 3.57
C PRO A 259 0.82 -2.62 3.50
N ALA A 260 0.22 -3.79 3.75
CA ALA A 260 0.94 -5.07 3.73
C ALA A 260 1.17 -5.58 2.30
N GLY A 261 0.58 -4.92 1.30
CA GLY A 261 0.60 -5.40 -0.08
C GLY A 261 -0.47 -6.46 -0.35
N TYR A 262 -1.52 -6.50 0.45
CA TYR A 262 -2.69 -7.32 0.15
C TYR A 262 -3.76 -6.48 -0.56
N TYR A 263 -4.39 -7.07 -1.57
CA TYR A 263 -5.56 -6.50 -2.23
C TYR A 263 -6.66 -7.53 -2.43
N ARG A 264 -7.92 -7.07 -2.38
CA ARG A 264 -9.07 -7.93 -2.66
C ARG A 264 -10.29 -7.16 -3.12
N GLY A 265 -11.03 -7.75 -4.06
CA GLY A 265 -12.36 -7.31 -4.44
C GLY A 265 -13.38 -7.62 -3.34
N MET A 266 -14.25 -6.68 -3.00
CA MET A 266 -15.18 -6.80 -1.86
C MET A 266 -16.60 -6.36 -2.26
N LYS A 267 -17.63 -6.99 -1.66
CA LYS A 267 -19.01 -6.53 -1.83
C LYS A 267 -19.32 -5.28 -0.98
N GLY A 268 -18.67 -5.19 0.17
CA GLY A 268 -18.72 -4.05 1.06
C GLY A 268 -17.47 -4.07 1.93
N VAL A 269 -16.87 -2.90 2.14
CA VAL A 269 -15.65 -2.77 2.93
C VAL A 269 -15.65 -1.41 3.63
N SER A 270 -15.09 -1.37 4.84
CA SER A 270 -14.83 -0.12 5.53
C SER A 270 -13.37 -0.05 5.97
N VAL A 271 -12.84 1.18 6.03
CA VAL A 271 -11.46 1.47 6.38
C VAL A 271 -11.42 2.71 7.26
N GLY A 272 -10.53 2.71 8.26
CA GLY A 272 -10.34 3.81 9.20
C GLY A 272 -10.80 3.46 10.62
N VAL A 273 -10.99 4.48 11.46
CA VAL A 273 -11.13 4.30 12.92
C VAL A 273 -12.35 3.45 13.29
N LYS A 274 -13.48 3.63 12.60
CA LYS A 274 -14.73 2.92 12.87
C LYS A 274 -14.98 1.76 11.90
N GLN A 275 -13.91 1.15 11.36
CA GLN A 275 -14.07 0.03 10.41
C GLN A 275 -14.77 -1.20 11.01
N VAL A 276 -14.55 -1.53 12.29
CA VAL A 276 -15.13 -2.74 12.92
C VAL A 276 -16.65 -2.66 13.02
N PRO A 277 -17.25 -1.60 13.61
CA PRO A 277 -18.71 -1.47 13.63
C PRO A 277 -19.30 -1.30 12.22
N ALA A 278 -18.67 -0.52 11.34
CA ALA A 278 -19.14 -0.35 9.95
C ALA A 278 -19.18 -1.69 9.19
N THR A 279 -18.12 -2.50 9.28
CA THR A 279 -18.07 -3.83 8.66
C THR A 279 -19.15 -4.75 9.23
N SER A 280 -19.33 -4.76 10.55
CA SER A 280 -20.38 -5.56 11.21
C SER A 280 -21.78 -5.17 10.76
N PHE A 281 -22.03 -3.88 10.51
CA PHE A 281 -23.29 -3.38 9.99
C PHE A 281 -23.51 -3.80 8.53
N LEU A 282 -22.49 -3.62 7.68
CA LEU A 282 -22.52 -4.03 6.27
C LEU A 282 -22.78 -5.53 6.13
N GLU A 283 -22.11 -6.37 6.92
CA GLU A 283 -22.33 -7.81 6.91
C GLU A 283 -23.79 -8.18 7.21
N LYS A 284 -24.43 -7.51 8.17
CA LYS A 284 -25.84 -7.76 8.51
C LYS A 284 -26.78 -7.34 7.39
N LYS A 285 -26.55 -6.18 6.76
CA LYS A 285 -27.41 -5.65 5.70
C LYS A 285 -27.24 -6.42 4.39
N ILE A 286 -26.00 -6.71 3.98
CA ILE A 286 -25.70 -7.44 2.74
C ILE A 286 -26.16 -8.90 2.82
N LYS A 287 -26.14 -9.54 4.01
CA LYS A 287 -26.72 -10.88 4.20
C LYS A 287 -28.24 -10.91 3.99
N LYS A 288 -28.94 -9.82 4.29
CA LYS A 288 -30.41 -9.73 4.10
C LYS A 288 -30.78 -9.49 2.64
N LYS A 289 -30.02 -8.64 1.94
CA LYS A 289 -30.23 -8.30 0.54
C LYS A 289 -28.88 -8.01 -0.12
N SER A 290 -28.48 -8.88 -1.06
CA SER A 290 -27.24 -8.71 -1.84
C SER A 290 -27.44 -7.82 -3.05
N ASP A 291 -28.63 -7.84 -3.63
CA ASP A 291 -28.91 -7.25 -4.93
C ASP A 291 -29.48 -5.84 -4.71
N LEU A 292 -28.57 -4.90 -4.48
CA LEU A 292 -28.90 -3.51 -4.20
C LEU A 292 -29.00 -2.73 -5.51
N ASN A 293 -30.07 -1.96 -5.68
CA ASN A 293 -30.17 -1.00 -6.77
C ASN A 293 -29.24 0.21 -6.50
N SER A 294 -29.10 1.12 -7.48
CA SER A 294 -28.21 2.28 -7.36
C SER A 294 -28.49 3.12 -6.11
N THR A 295 -29.76 3.48 -5.86
CA THR A 295 -30.17 4.31 -4.73
C THR A 295 -29.91 3.61 -3.39
N GLU A 296 -30.30 2.33 -3.27
CA GLU A 296 -30.07 1.52 -2.07
C GLU A 296 -28.58 1.32 -1.78
N THR A 297 -27.75 1.26 -2.82
CA THR A 297 -26.28 1.13 -2.66
C THR A 297 -25.70 2.40 -2.05
N VAL A 298 -26.12 3.58 -2.53
CA VAL A 298 -25.72 4.87 -1.97
C VAL A 298 -26.21 5.01 -0.53
N GLU A 299 -27.49 4.74 -0.29
CA GLU A 299 -28.08 4.81 1.04
C GLU A 299 -27.38 3.87 2.03
N LEU A 300 -27.10 2.62 1.63
CA LEU A 300 -26.42 1.65 2.49
C LEU A 300 -25.02 2.12 2.89
N ALA A 301 -24.28 2.76 1.98
CA ALA A 301 -22.96 3.30 2.28
C ALA A 301 -23.04 4.45 3.32
N ILE A 302 -24.04 5.33 3.18
CA ILE A 302 -24.28 6.45 4.11
C ILE A 302 -24.75 5.93 5.47
N GLU A 303 -25.74 5.03 5.50
CA GLU A 303 -26.25 4.39 6.72
C GLU A 303 -25.15 3.67 7.49
N ALA A 304 -24.30 2.91 6.79
CA ALA A 304 -23.20 2.19 7.42
C ALA A 304 -22.22 3.16 8.09
N LEU A 305 -22.00 4.32 7.48
CA LEU A 305 -21.16 5.36 8.06
C LEU A 305 -21.84 6.01 9.28
N GLN A 306 -23.10 6.45 9.17
CA GLN A 306 -23.87 7.03 10.29
C GLN A 306 -23.93 6.06 11.48
N ASN A 307 -24.26 4.79 11.24
CA ASN A 307 -24.33 3.76 12.28
C ASN A 307 -22.97 3.54 12.97
N SER A 308 -21.88 3.54 12.21
CA SER A 308 -20.54 3.34 12.77
C SER A 308 -20.05 4.53 13.62
N LEU A 309 -20.51 5.74 13.29
CA LEU A 309 -20.18 6.97 13.99
C LEU A 309 -21.11 7.25 15.18
N GLY A 310 -22.34 6.72 15.14
CA GLY A 310 -23.38 6.98 16.13
C GLY A 310 -23.91 8.41 16.07
N ILE A 311 -23.78 9.08 14.92
CA ILE A 311 -24.25 10.45 14.69
C ILE A 311 -24.86 10.58 13.30
N ASP A 312 -25.82 11.48 13.17
CA ASP A 312 -26.32 11.90 11.87
C ASP A 312 -25.32 12.84 11.21
N VAL A 313 -24.84 12.44 10.04
CA VAL A 313 -23.90 13.23 9.23
C VAL A 313 -24.65 14.26 8.39
N ARG A 314 -24.08 15.45 8.25
CA ARG A 314 -24.60 16.50 7.37
C ARG A 314 -24.01 16.32 5.96
N SER A 315 -24.73 16.77 4.95
CA SER A 315 -24.28 16.71 3.54
C SER A 315 -22.88 17.33 3.33
N LYS A 316 -22.58 18.43 4.02
CA LYS A 316 -21.28 19.12 3.95
C LYS A 316 -20.10 18.36 4.58
N ASP A 317 -20.38 17.45 5.50
CA ASP A 317 -19.38 16.66 6.23
C ASP A 317 -19.16 15.28 5.58
N LEU A 318 -19.67 15.09 4.36
CA LEU A 318 -19.63 13.84 3.64
C LEU A 318 -19.17 14.04 2.20
N GLU A 319 -18.33 13.13 1.71
CA GLU A 319 -18.06 12.98 0.29
C GLU A 319 -18.56 11.62 -0.16
N VAL A 320 -19.44 11.63 -1.17
CA VAL A 320 -19.98 10.42 -1.79
C VAL A 320 -19.59 10.43 -3.26
N VAL A 321 -18.99 9.33 -3.69
CA VAL A 321 -18.53 9.13 -5.07
C VAL A 321 -19.10 7.84 -5.62
N VAL A 322 -19.52 7.87 -6.87
CA VAL A 322 -20.31 6.83 -7.52
C VAL A 322 -19.75 6.54 -8.91
N VAL A 323 -19.79 5.27 -9.28
CA VAL A 323 -19.68 4.77 -10.65
C VAL A 323 -20.85 3.84 -10.91
N SER A 324 -21.48 3.95 -12.07
CA SER A 324 -22.64 3.13 -12.41
C SER A 324 -22.58 2.65 -13.87
N LYS A 325 -23.48 1.74 -14.22
CA LYS A 325 -23.66 1.28 -15.61
C LYS A 325 -24.02 2.41 -16.56
N GLU A 326 -24.87 3.33 -16.11
CA GLU A 326 -25.33 4.48 -16.90
C GLU A 326 -24.22 5.52 -17.08
N ASN A 327 -23.39 5.71 -16.05
CA ASN A 327 -22.25 6.59 -16.08
C ASN A 327 -21.04 5.91 -15.46
N THR A 328 -20.22 5.31 -16.31
CA THR A 328 -18.98 4.62 -15.93
C THR A 328 -17.91 5.57 -15.44
N LYS A 329 -18.11 6.89 -15.60
CA LYS A 329 -17.15 7.89 -15.12
C LYS A 329 -17.29 8.08 -13.62
N PHE A 330 -16.14 8.17 -12.97
CA PHE A 330 -16.06 8.56 -11.57
C PHE A 330 -16.74 9.92 -11.32
N THR A 331 -17.83 9.90 -10.55
CA THR A 331 -18.65 11.08 -10.30
C THR A 331 -18.78 11.32 -8.81
N LYS A 332 -18.44 12.54 -8.37
CA LYS A 332 -18.69 13.01 -7.00
C LYS A 332 -20.09 13.61 -6.94
N LEU A 333 -20.91 13.13 -6.00
CA LEU A 333 -22.24 13.69 -5.77
C LEU A 333 -22.14 15.11 -5.19
N THR A 334 -23.07 15.96 -5.61
CA THR A 334 -23.22 17.30 -5.04
C THR A 334 -23.85 17.23 -3.65
N ASN A 335 -23.69 18.30 -2.85
CA ASN A 335 -24.26 18.35 -1.51
C ASN A 335 -25.80 18.18 -1.54
N ASP A 336 -26.47 18.74 -2.54
CA ASP A 336 -27.93 18.65 -2.69
C ASP A 336 -28.39 17.20 -2.97
N GLN A 337 -27.63 16.46 -3.79
CA GLN A 337 -27.88 15.04 -4.05
C GLN A 337 -27.65 14.19 -2.80
N VAL A 338 -26.59 14.47 -2.05
CA VAL A 338 -26.32 13.79 -0.78
C VAL A 338 -27.43 14.08 0.24
N GLU A 339 -27.89 15.32 0.31
CA GLU A 339 -28.98 15.74 1.19
C GLU A 339 -30.31 15.07 0.82
N HIS A 340 -30.59 14.89 -0.47
CA HIS A 340 -31.73 14.10 -0.92
C HIS A 340 -31.69 12.66 -0.37
N HIS A 341 -30.54 11.98 -0.46
CA HIS A 341 -30.39 10.62 0.09
C HIS A 341 -30.50 10.59 1.62
N LEU A 342 -29.93 11.58 2.32
CA LEU A 342 -30.06 11.69 3.78
C LEU A 342 -31.53 11.84 4.21
N ASN A 343 -32.32 12.62 3.49
CA ASN A 343 -33.75 12.78 3.77
C ASN A 343 -34.53 11.48 3.51
N GLN A 344 -34.18 10.72 2.46
CA GLN A 344 -34.81 9.41 2.21
C GLN A 344 -34.51 8.40 3.33
N ILE A 345 -33.28 8.39 3.84
CA ILE A 345 -32.89 7.55 4.98
C ILE A 345 -33.70 7.94 6.22
N ALA A 346 -33.78 9.24 6.54
CA ALA A 346 -34.52 9.73 7.69
C ALA A 346 -36.05 9.46 7.63
N ASN A 347 -36.62 9.38 6.43
CA ASN A 347 -38.04 9.05 6.25
C ASN A 347 -38.36 7.55 6.36
N ARG A 348 -37.34 6.69 6.32
CA ARG A 348 -37.49 5.23 6.40
C ARG A 348 -37.39 4.70 7.84
N ASP A 349 -36.69 5.42 8.69
CA ASP A 349 -36.52 5.13 10.13
C ASP A 349 -37.73 5.61 10.96
#